data_AF-A0A956K1A3-F1
#
_entry.id   AF-A0A956K1A3-F1
#
_cell.length_a   1.000
_cell.length_b   1.000
_cell.length_c   1.000
_cell.angle_alpha   90.00
_cell.angle_beta   90.00
_cell.angle_gamma   90.00
#
_symmetry.space_group_name_H-M   'P 1'
#
loop_
_entity.id
_entity.type
_entity.pdbx_description
1 polymer ?
#
loop_
_entity_poly.entity_id
_entity_poly.type
_entity_poly.pdbx_seq_one_letter_code
_entity_poly.pdbx_strand_id
1 'polypeptide(L)'
;MTAAAIYLFDIDGTLLRAGGAGTRALNQIFAARYGVSDAMAGIDCGGRTDPWIVREVFTRQLGRAATADEVDAVLDAYVPALERELAASTAFRVLPFVAVTLDGLAARGGVEVGLATGNIEAGARVKLSRAGLAGRFGFGGFGCDSADRAEL
;
A
#
# COMPACT_ATOMS: atom_id res chain seq x y z
N MET A 1 29.55 -20.54 -9.09
CA MET A 1 28.77 -19.60 -8.27
C MET A 1 27.43 -19.41 -8.96
N THR A 2 26.33 -19.87 -8.39
CA THR A 2 25.00 -19.52 -8.90
C THR A 2 24.79 -18.03 -8.71
N ALA A 3 24.42 -17.30 -9.76
CA ALA A 3 24.14 -15.86 -9.65
C ALA A 3 23.01 -15.64 -8.63
N ALA A 4 23.21 -14.70 -7.71
CA ALA A 4 22.16 -14.29 -6.79
C ALA A 4 21.11 -13.49 -7.56
N ALA A 5 19.83 -13.87 -7.43
CA ALA A 5 18.71 -13.16 -8.03
C ALA A 5 17.83 -12.56 -6.95
N ILE A 6 17.37 -11.33 -7.16
CA ILE A 6 16.42 -10.65 -6.28
C ILE A 6 15.09 -10.49 -7.02
N TYR A 7 14.00 -10.88 -6.36
CA TYR A 7 12.63 -10.64 -6.83
C TYR A 7 11.95 -9.62 -5.93
N LEU A 8 11.53 -8.51 -6.52
CA LEU A 8 10.77 -7.47 -5.85
C LEU A 8 9.30 -7.51 -6.27
N PHE A 9 8.41 -7.53 -5.29
CA PHE A 9 6.97 -7.59 -5.51
C PHE A 9 6.30 -6.30 -5.06
N ASP A 10 5.42 -5.77 -5.92
CA ASP A 10 4.39 -4.83 -5.49
C ASP A 10 3.27 -5.58 -4.75
N ILE A 11 2.41 -4.86 -4.01
CA ILE A 11 1.34 -5.43 -3.20
C ILE A 11 0.00 -5.37 -3.94
N ASP A 12 -0.51 -4.17 -4.18
CA ASP A 12 -1.86 -3.96 -4.69
C ASP A 12 -1.96 -4.33 -6.16
N GLY A 13 -2.83 -5.30 -6.48
CA GLY A 13 -2.99 -5.79 -7.84
C GLY A 13 -1.94 -6.83 -8.27
N THR A 14 -0.92 -7.07 -7.44
CA THR A 14 0.13 -8.08 -7.68
C THR A 14 0.03 -9.25 -6.69
N LEU A 15 0.06 -8.99 -5.39
CA LEU A 15 -0.07 -10.02 -4.36
C LEU A 15 -1.51 -10.19 -3.90
N LEU A 16 -2.26 -9.09 -3.81
CA LEU A 16 -3.60 -9.07 -3.25
C LEU A 16 -4.45 -7.95 -3.86
N ARG A 17 -5.75 -8.02 -3.60
CA ARG A 17 -6.67 -6.89 -3.78
C ARG A 17 -7.36 -6.59 -2.47
N ALA A 18 -7.22 -5.35 -1.99
CA ALA A 18 -7.77 -4.87 -0.73
C ALA A 18 -9.31 -4.67 -0.74
N GLY A 19 -9.98 -4.85 -1.88
CA GLY A 19 -11.44 -4.72 -1.98
C GLY A 19 -11.93 -3.29 -1.72
N GLY A 20 -11.15 -2.27 -2.08
CA GLY A 20 -11.49 -0.85 -1.85
C GLY A 20 -11.30 -0.37 -0.41
N ALA A 21 -10.71 -1.17 0.48
CA ALA A 21 -10.49 -0.79 1.88
C ALA A 21 -9.70 0.52 2.03
N GLY A 22 -8.63 0.71 1.25
CA GLY A 22 -7.84 1.95 1.29
C GLY A 22 -8.65 3.18 0.88
N THR A 23 -9.44 3.07 -0.18
CA THR A 23 -10.35 4.14 -0.64
C THR A 23 -11.35 4.54 0.44
N ARG A 24 -11.99 3.55 1.08
CA ARG A 24 -12.96 3.82 2.16
C ARG A 24 -12.30 4.44 3.39
N ALA A 25 -11.11 3.98 3.76
CA ALA A 25 -10.35 4.55 4.87
C ALA A 25 -10.00 6.02 4.63
N LEU A 26 -9.48 6.36 3.44
CA LEU A 26 -9.16 7.75 3.10
C LEU A 26 -10.42 8.64 3.03
N ASN A 27 -11.51 8.16 2.42
CA ASN A 27 -12.77 8.91 2.40
C ASN A 27 -13.27 9.23 3.82
N GLN A 28 -13.21 8.26 4.76
CA GLN A 28 -13.60 8.51 6.16
C GLN A 28 -12.72 9.57 6.83
N ILE A 29 -11.40 9.53 6.62
CA ILE A 29 -10.47 10.48 7.22
C ILE A 29 -10.69 11.89 6.69
N PHE A 30 -10.84 12.03 5.37
CA PHE A 30 -11.08 13.32 4.75
C PHE A 30 -12.46 13.89 5.09
N ALA A 31 -13.49 13.04 5.20
CA ALA A 31 -14.80 13.46 5.69
C ALA A 31 -14.71 14.02 7.12
N ALA A 32 -14.01 13.32 8.01
CA ALA A 32 -13.90 13.69 9.41
C ALA A 32 -13.05 14.95 9.65
N ARG A 33 -11.95 15.13 8.88
CA ARG A 33 -10.98 16.21 9.12
C ARG A 33 -11.22 17.45 8.28
N TYR A 34 -11.73 17.28 7.06
CA TYR A 34 -11.82 18.35 6.07
C TYR A 34 -13.24 18.52 5.50
N GLY A 35 -14.21 17.71 5.94
CA GLY A 35 -15.59 17.79 5.46
C GLY A 35 -15.79 17.29 4.03
N VAL A 36 -14.84 16.51 3.48
CA VAL A 36 -14.90 15.99 2.10
C VAL A 36 -15.29 14.52 2.10
N SER A 37 -16.55 14.22 1.80
CA SER A 37 -17.13 12.87 1.93
C SER A 37 -16.65 11.85 0.89
N ASP A 38 -16.30 12.29 -0.32
CA ASP A 38 -15.83 11.42 -1.41
C ASP A 38 -14.46 11.89 -1.94
N ALA A 39 -13.51 12.02 -1.01
CA ALA A 39 -12.22 12.61 -1.29
C ALA A 39 -11.38 11.86 -2.34
N MET A 40 -11.60 10.54 -2.46
CA MET A 40 -10.93 9.69 -3.43
C MET A 40 -11.58 9.69 -4.82
N ALA A 41 -12.69 10.41 -5.02
CA ALA A 41 -13.35 10.51 -6.31
C ALA A 41 -12.39 11.08 -7.38
N GLY A 42 -12.19 10.32 -8.46
CA GLY A 42 -11.35 10.73 -9.58
C GLY A 42 -9.84 10.72 -9.29
N ILE A 43 -9.40 10.16 -8.16
CA ILE A 43 -7.98 9.99 -7.82
C ILE A 43 -7.47 8.67 -8.42
N ASP A 44 -6.53 8.76 -9.36
CA ASP A 44 -5.85 7.60 -9.92
C ASP A 44 -4.70 7.14 -9.01
N CYS A 45 -4.92 6.04 -8.31
CA CYS A 45 -3.96 5.46 -7.39
C CYS A 45 -2.95 4.53 -8.07
N GLY A 46 -3.13 4.22 -9.37
CA GLY A 46 -2.38 3.20 -10.08
C GLY A 46 -0.87 3.43 -10.02
N GLY A 47 -0.16 2.58 -9.25
CA GLY A 47 1.30 2.63 -9.12
C GLY A 47 1.84 3.89 -8.44
N ARG A 48 1.02 4.62 -7.69
CA ARG A 48 1.41 5.82 -6.92
C ARG A 48 1.77 5.47 -5.49
N THR A 49 2.51 6.37 -4.84
CA THR A 49 2.83 6.25 -3.41
C THR A 49 1.70 6.81 -2.55
N ASP A 50 1.51 6.26 -1.36
CA ASP A 50 0.51 6.74 -0.40
C ASP A 50 0.65 8.25 -0.10
N PRO A 51 1.86 8.81 0.14
CA PRO A 51 2.02 10.26 0.30
C PRO A 51 1.64 11.07 -0.94
N TRP A 52 1.90 10.54 -2.14
CA TRP A 52 1.47 11.20 -3.38
C TRP A 52 -0.06 11.24 -3.48
N ILE A 53 -0.73 10.12 -3.17
CA ILE A 53 -2.20 10.02 -3.18
C ILE A 53 -2.81 11.06 -2.24
N VAL A 54 -2.29 11.18 -1.01
CA VAL A 54 -2.77 12.19 -0.06
C VAL A 54 -2.60 13.60 -0.62
N ARG A 55 -1.42 13.94 -1.16
CA ARG A 55 -1.17 15.27 -1.76
C ARG A 55 -2.09 15.56 -2.95
N GLU A 56 -2.39 14.55 -3.77
CA GLU A 56 -3.30 14.69 -4.90
C GLU A 56 -4.74 14.95 -4.43
N VAL A 57 -5.18 14.28 -3.37
CA VAL A 57 -6.50 14.53 -2.77
C VAL A 57 -6.60 15.97 -2.26
N PHE A 58 -5.57 16.48 -1.58
CA PHE A 58 -5.54 17.90 -1.16
C PHE A 58 -5.66 18.85 -2.36
N THR A 59 -4.90 18.58 -3.41
CA THR A 59 -4.88 19.43 -4.60
C THR A 59 -6.25 19.44 -5.30
N ARG A 60 -6.83 18.27 -5.54
CA ARG A 60 -8.10 18.14 -6.28
C ARG A 60 -9.33 18.50 -5.48
N GLN A 61 -9.36 18.17 -4.19
CA GLN A 61 -10.57 18.31 -3.38
C GLN A 61 -10.57 19.56 -2.51
N LEU A 62 -9.39 20.04 -2.10
CA LEU A 62 -9.25 21.23 -1.25
C LEU A 62 -8.67 22.44 -2.00
N GLY A 63 -8.26 22.26 -3.26
CA GLY A 63 -7.75 23.36 -4.10
C GLY A 63 -6.42 23.95 -3.64
N ARG A 64 -5.66 23.23 -2.80
CA ARG A 64 -4.37 23.68 -2.26
C ARG A 64 -3.40 22.52 -2.06
N ALA A 65 -2.12 22.84 -1.97
CA ALA A 65 -1.11 21.87 -1.56
C ALA A 65 -1.29 21.47 -0.08
N ALA A 66 -0.99 20.20 0.22
CA ALA A 66 -0.83 19.72 1.59
C ALA A 66 0.53 20.16 2.14
N THR A 67 0.57 20.50 3.42
CA THR A 67 1.83 20.57 4.19
C THR A 67 2.34 19.16 4.50
N ALA A 68 3.61 19.03 4.90
CA ALA A 68 4.17 17.73 5.32
C ALA A 68 3.39 17.16 6.52
N ASP A 69 3.16 17.98 7.55
CA ASP A 69 2.41 17.60 8.75
C ASP A 69 0.99 17.11 8.43
N GLU A 70 0.32 17.71 7.43
CA GLU A 70 -1.00 17.27 6.99
C GLU A 70 -0.98 15.90 6.31
N VAL A 71 0.07 15.64 5.51
CA VAL A 71 0.25 14.33 4.86
C VAL A 71 0.49 13.27 5.93
N ASP A 72 1.43 13.52 6.84
CA ASP A 72 1.78 12.59 7.91
C ASP A 72 0.58 12.34 8.81
N ALA A 73 -0.14 13.38 9.23
CA ALA A 73 -1.32 13.23 10.07
C ALA A 73 -2.44 12.42 9.39
N VAL A 74 -2.59 12.49 8.06
CA VAL A 74 -3.56 11.67 7.32
C VAL A 74 -3.08 10.22 7.25
N LEU A 75 -1.80 9.98 6.98
CA LEU A 75 -1.21 8.64 6.91
C LEU A 75 -1.22 7.92 8.25
N ASP A 76 -0.99 8.64 9.36
CA ASP A 76 -1.10 8.10 10.72
C ASP A 76 -2.52 7.64 11.04
N ALA A 77 -3.54 8.40 10.60
CA ALA A 77 -4.93 8.01 10.75
C ALA A 77 -5.33 6.89 9.77
N TYR A 78 -4.64 6.79 8.63
CA TYR A 78 -4.93 5.84 7.57
C TYR A 78 -4.66 4.41 7.99
N VAL A 79 -3.55 4.12 8.67
CA VAL A 79 -3.18 2.75 9.06
C VAL A 79 -4.27 2.04 9.90
N PRO A 80 -4.75 2.60 11.03
CA PRO A 80 -5.79 1.96 11.83
C PRO A 80 -7.15 1.95 11.12
N ALA A 81 -7.44 2.92 10.25
CA ALA A 81 -8.67 2.90 9.45
C ALA A 81 -8.62 1.80 8.38
N LEU A 82 -7.49 1.63 7.71
CA LEU A 82 -7.24 0.58 6.74
C LEU A 82 -7.39 -0.81 7.36
N GLU A 83 -6.82 -1.02 8.55
CA GLU A 83 -6.94 -2.29 9.27
C GLU A 83 -8.41 -2.67 9.54
N ARG A 84 -9.21 -1.72 10.06
CA ARG A 84 -10.65 -1.92 10.28
C ARG A 84 -11.38 -2.25 8.98
N GLU A 85 -11.11 -1.50 7.91
CA GLU A 85 -11.73 -1.71 6.61
C GLU A 85 -11.34 -3.05 5.96
N LEU A 86 -10.10 -3.51 6.15
CA LEU A 86 -9.64 -4.80 5.67
C LEU A 86 -10.24 -5.97 6.46
N ALA A 87 -10.44 -5.80 7.77
CA ALA A 87 -11.11 -6.78 8.61
C ALA A 87 -12.59 -6.95 8.18
N ALA A 88 -13.27 -5.84 7.87
CA ALA A 88 -14.66 -5.85 7.42
C ALA A 88 -14.86 -6.20 5.93
N SER A 89 -13.81 -6.15 5.11
CA SER A 89 -13.90 -6.34 3.65
C SER A 89 -14.17 -7.79 3.26
N THR A 90 -15.34 -8.03 2.67
CA THR A 90 -15.69 -9.32 2.02
C THR A 90 -15.08 -9.47 0.62
N ALA A 91 -14.60 -8.37 0.03
CA ALA A 91 -13.98 -8.35 -1.30
C ALA A 91 -12.45 -8.51 -1.26
N PHE A 92 -11.86 -8.55 -0.06
CA PHE A 92 -10.43 -8.82 0.14
C PHE A 92 -10.07 -10.20 -0.38
N ARG A 93 -8.96 -10.30 -1.13
CA ARG A 93 -8.44 -11.58 -1.60
C ARG A 93 -6.96 -11.51 -1.92
N VAL A 94 -6.25 -12.59 -1.62
CA VAL A 94 -4.93 -12.88 -2.19
C VAL A 94 -5.13 -13.30 -3.64
N LEU A 95 -4.25 -12.86 -4.54
CA LEU A 95 -4.36 -13.19 -5.95
C LEU A 95 -3.94 -14.65 -6.23
N PRO A 96 -4.47 -15.27 -7.31
CA PRO A 96 -4.16 -16.66 -7.63
C PRO A 96 -2.66 -16.91 -7.76
N PHE A 97 -2.22 -18.09 -7.34
CA PHE A 97 -0.84 -18.58 -7.42
C PHE A 97 0.23 -17.80 -6.63
N VAL A 98 -0.13 -16.76 -5.86
CA VAL A 98 0.83 -15.98 -5.07
C VAL A 98 1.56 -16.86 -4.05
N ALA A 99 0.84 -17.65 -3.25
CA ALA A 99 1.46 -18.49 -2.22
C ALA A 99 2.45 -19.51 -2.83
N VAL A 100 2.01 -20.29 -3.82
CA VAL A 100 2.87 -21.29 -4.48
C VAL A 100 4.05 -20.65 -5.22
N THR A 101 3.90 -19.44 -5.76
CA THR A 101 5.01 -18.71 -6.38
C THR A 101 6.05 -18.32 -5.33
N LEU A 102 5.62 -17.76 -4.20
CA LEU A 102 6.52 -17.39 -3.11
C LEU A 102 7.19 -18.63 -2.47
N ASP A 103 6.44 -19.72 -2.28
CA ASP A 103 6.99 -21.02 -1.83
C ASP A 103 8.07 -21.53 -2.79
N GLY A 104 7.77 -21.49 -4.10
CA GLY A 104 8.70 -21.94 -5.13
C GLY A 104 9.96 -21.09 -5.23
N LEU A 105 9.88 -19.78 -4.99
CA LEU A 105 11.04 -18.90 -4.93
C LEU A 105 11.87 -19.15 -3.68
N ALA A 106 11.24 -19.30 -2.51
CA ALA A 106 11.93 -19.56 -1.25
C ALA A 106 12.69 -20.91 -1.26
N ALA A 107 12.19 -21.90 -1.99
CA ALA A 107 12.85 -23.20 -2.15
C ALA A 107 14.08 -23.16 -3.08
N ARG A 108 14.29 -22.07 -3.84
CA ARG A 108 15.44 -21.93 -4.75
C ARG A 108 16.63 -21.33 -4.00
N GLY A 109 17.75 -22.05 -3.99
CA GLY A 109 19.02 -21.49 -3.50
C GLY A 109 19.48 -20.30 -4.36
N GLY A 110 20.02 -19.26 -3.72
CA GLY A 110 20.52 -18.05 -4.39
C GLY A 110 19.44 -17.08 -4.85
N VAL A 111 18.24 -17.16 -4.27
CA VAL A 111 17.14 -16.23 -4.54
C VAL A 111 16.75 -15.50 -3.27
N GLU A 112 16.60 -14.18 -3.35
CA GLU A 112 16.01 -13.36 -2.29
C GLU A 112 14.72 -12.70 -2.76
N VAL A 113 13.79 -12.48 -1.82
CA VAL A 113 12.46 -11.93 -2.10
C VAL A 113 12.19 -10.73 -1.21
N GLY A 114 11.85 -9.61 -1.83
CA GLY A 114 11.56 -8.35 -1.17
C GLY A 114 10.33 -7.63 -1.74
N LEU A 115 9.99 -6.50 -1.16
CA LEU A 115 8.89 -5.63 -1.59
C LEU A 115 9.42 -4.41 -2.35
N ALA A 116 8.66 -3.96 -3.34
CA ALA A 116 8.82 -2.64 -3.98
C ALA A 116 7.43 -2.05 -4.21
N THR A 117 6.96 -1.26 -3.26
CA THR A 117 5.55 -0.85 -3.21
C THR A 117 5.37 0.63 -2.89
N GLY A 118 4.33 1.23 -3.44
CA GLY A 118 3.93 2.60 -3.12
C GLY A 118 3.26 2.74 -1.75
N ASN A 119 2.93 1.63 -1.08
CA ASN A 119 2.36 1.68 0.26
C ASN A 119 3.39 2.20 1.27
N ILE A 120 2.98 3.01 2.23
CA ILE A 120 3.81 3.22 3.44
C ILE A 120 4.01 1.87 4.14
N GLU A 121 5.15 1.71 4.82
CA GLU A 121 5.54 0.43 5.43
C GLU A 121 4.45 -0.13 6.36
N ALA A 122 3.88 0.70 7.22
CA ALA A 122 2.81 0.29 8.12
C ALA A 122 1.56 -0.23 7.37
N GLY A 123 1.16 0.44 6.28
CA GLY A 123 0.05 0.03 5.42
C GLY A 123 0.33 -1.29 4.69
N ALA A 124 1.55 -1.46 4.19
CA ALA A 124 2.01 -2.71 3.60
C ALA A 124 1.93 -3.87 4.62
N ARG A 125 2.42 -3.65 5.84
CA ARG A 125 2.40 -4.64 6.92
C ARG A 125 0.99 -5.09 7.29
N VAL A 126 0.04 -4.15 7.40
CA VAL A 126 -1.37 -4.46 7.67
C VAL A 126 -1.97 -5.33 6.56
N LYS A 127 -1.76 -4.96 5.28
CA LYS A 127 -2.26 -5.72 4.13
C LYS A 127 -1.67 -7.14 4.07
N LEU A 128 -0.36 -7.27 4.25
CA LEU A 128 0.33 -8.56 4.22
C LEU A 128 -0.04 -9.46 5.40
N SER A 129 -0.29 -8.87 6.58
CA SER A 129 -0.77 -9.61 7.75
C SER A 129 -2.16 -10.19 7.49
N ARG A 130 -3.08 -9.37 6.96
CA ARG A 130 -4.42 -9.84 6.54
C ARG A 130 -4.37 -10.95 5.49
N ALA A 131 -3.36 -10.90 4.62
CA ALA A 131 -3.11 -11.89 3.57
C ALA A 131 -2.44 -13.18 4.06
N GLY A 132 -1.90 -13.22 5.29
CA GLY A 132 -1.05 -14.33 5.74
C GLY A 132 0.31 -14.39 5.04
N LEU A 133 0.83 -13.24 4.58
CA LEU A 133 2.06 -13.13 3.79
C LEU A 133 3.18 -12.35 4.51
N ALA A 134 2.97 -11.84 5.72
CA ALA A 134 3.93 -10.95 6.41
C ALA A 134 5.35 -11.54 6.57
N GLY A 135 5.47 -12.86 6.79
CA GLY A 135 6.76 -13.53 6.96
C GLY A 135 7.44 -13.98 5.65
N ARG A 136 6.94 -13.55 4.48
CA ARG A 136 7.40 -14.03 3.17
C ARG A 136 8.47 -13.14 2.51
N PHE A 137 8.75 -11.96 3.08
CA PHE A 137 9.64 -10.94 2.49
C PHE A 137 10.73 -10.57 3.49
N GLY A 138 11.99 -10.59 3.04
CA GLY A 138 13.16 -10.30 3.90
C GLY A 138 13.51 -8.82 4.00
N PHE A 139 13.09 -8.01 3.03
CA PHE A 139 13.38 -6.58 2.92
C PHE A 139 12.37 -5.91 1.97
N GLY A 140 12.44 -4.58 1.83
CA GLY A 140 11.69 -3.87 0.80
C GLY A 140 11.92 -2.37 0.79
N GLY A 141 11.51 -1.75 -0.31
CA GLY A 141 11.32 -0.30 -0.47
C GLY A 141 9.83 0.05 -0.43
N PHE A 142 9.49 1.11 0.29
CA PHE A 142 8.12 1.52 0.63
C PHE A 142 7.86 2.97 0.22
N GLY A 143 6.61 3.33 -0.03
CA GLY A 143 6.25 4.69 -0.45
C GLY A 143 6.53 5.80 0.57
N CYS A 144 6.97 5.46 1.79
CA CYS A 144 7.52 6.41 2.76
C CYS A 144 8.99 6.77 2.51
N ASP A 145 9.73 5.97 1.72
CA ASP A 145 11.16 6.17 1.47
C ASP A 145 11.41 7.26 0.41
N SER A 146 10.50 7.40 -0.56
CA SER A 146 10.43 8.53 -1.50
C SER A 146 9.01 8.74 -2.02
N ALA A 147 8.69 9.99 -2.36
CA ALA A 147 7.46 10.31 -3.08
C ALA A 147 7.52 9.89 -4.56
N ASP A 148 8.72 9.74 -5.14
CA ASP A 148 8.94 9.22 -6.49
C ASP A 148 9.18 7.70 -6.43
N ARG A 149 8.39 6.93 -7.17
CA ARG A 149 8.49 5.47 -7.22
C ARG A 149 9.81 5.01 -7.84
N ALA A 150 10.40 5.77 -8.75
CA ALA A 150 11.67 5.41 -9.39
C ALA A 150 12.86 5.47 -8.43
N GLU A 151 12.69 6.13 -7.28
CA GLU A 151 13.70 6.29 -6.25
C GLU A 151 13.52 5.31 -5.07
N LEU A 152 12.57 4.36 -5.18
CA LEU A 152 12.33 3.26 -4.24
C LEU A 152 13.20 2.02 -4.53
#